data_AF-A0A7W0RW32-F1
#
_entry.id   AF-A0A7W0RW32-F1
#
_cell.length_a   1.000
_cell.length_b   1.000
_cell.length_c   1.000
_cell.angle_alpha   90.00
_cell.angle_beta   90.00
_cell.angle_gamma   90.00
#
_symmetry.space_group_name_H-M   'P 1'
#
loop_
_entity.id
_entity.type
_entity.pdbx_description
1 polymer ?
#
loop_
_entity_poly.entity_id
_entity_poly.type
_entity_poly.pdbx_seq_one_letter_code
_entity_poly.pdbx_strand_id
1 'polypeptide(L)'
;MTTRKTVLLIVGILAGLSLLVVLFAGAITGFVFYSIGNSEAARTAKTFLRKNEKLKSEVGEVRDFGWFVTGQINSRNNDGNAALSLKVIGVERTVNAMVQLAYRNDQSWRVTGAAYEDEAGKMVELLEKYETDEGSDENVEAPSVSPLDADVEDDGRTFSSPETDSPSDDSESDAESPITQVSASDFAAEALRPGAPTLVYFWAEWCGPCRKMKPGLTAVAENYEGRARVVAVNVDESSALTQRYAITGIPTLLLMKDGKEIERIVGGVGENAISNLLNKHLTE
;
A
#
# COMPACT_ATOMS: atom_id res chain seq x y z
N MET A 1 28.99 -38.92 -51.75
CA MET A 1 28.55 -39.00 -50.34
C MET A 1 27.06 -39.35 -50.35
N THR A 2 26.66 -40.48 -49.76
CA THR A 2 25.32 -41.06 -49.95
C THR A 2 24.24 -40.28 -49.19
N THR A 3 23.12 -39.97 -49.85
CA THR A 3 21.98 -39.19 -49.35
C THR A 3 21.48 -39.66 -47.97
N ARG A 4 21.56 -40.97 -47.69
CA ARG A 4 21.26 -41.56 -46.37
C ARG A 4 22.13 -41.01 -45.24
N LYS A 5 23.43 -40.78 -45.47
CA LYS A 5 24.34 -40.23 -44.45
C LYS A 5 24.02 -38.77 -44.16
N THR A 6 23.67 -37.99 -45.18
CA THR A 6 23.26 -36.58 -45.01
C THR A 6 21.92 -36.47 -44.26
N VAL A 7 20.94 -37.32 -44.59
CA VAL A 7 19.65 -37.33 -43.90
C VAL A 7 19.80 -37.72 -42.42
N LEU A 8 20.61 -38.74 -42.11
CA LEU A 8 20.87 -39.14 -40.72
C LEU A 8 21.57 -38.03 -39.91
N LEU A 9 22.50 -37.29 -40.52
CA LEU A 9 23.14 -36.15 -39.88
C LEU A 9 22.14 -35.03 -39.57
N ILE A 10 21.29 -34.66 -40.55
CA ILE A 10 20.29 -33.60 -40.37
C ILE A 10 19.27 -33.98 -39.29
N VAL A 11 18.77 -35.22 -39.29
CA VAL A 11 17.84 -35.71 -38.27
C VAL A 11 18.48 -35.72 -36.88
N GLY A 12 19.75 -36.14 -36.77
CA GLY A 12 20.48 -36.11 -35.50
C GLY A 12 20.68 -34.69 -34.97
N ILE A 13 21.00 -33.74 -35.84
CA ILE A 13 21.15 -32.32 -35.48
C ILE A 13 19.80 -31.73 -35.04
N LEU A 14 18.71 -32.00 -35.76
CA LEU A 14 17.37 -31.53 -35.40
C LEU A 14 16.88 -32.11 -34.07
N ALA A 15 17.11 -33.41 -33.83
CA ALA A 15 16.76 -34.04 -32.56
C ALA A 15 17.59 -33.47 -31.39
N GLY A 16 18.89 -33.26 -31.61
CA GLY A 16 19.78 -32.63 -30.63
C GLY A 16 19.37 -31.19 -30.30
N LEU A 17 19.04 -30.38 -31.32
CA LEU A 17 18.56 -29.02 -31.13
C LEU A 17 17.21 -28.98 -30.41
N SER A 18 16.28 -29.89 -30.75
CA SER A 18 14.98 -29.96 -30.07
C SER A 18 15.12 -30.34 -28.60
N LEU A 19 15.98 -31.31 -28.27
CA LEU A 19 16.29 -31.68 -26.89
C LEU A 19 16.94 -30.51 -26.12
N LEU A 20 17.87 -29.80 -26.77
CA LEU A 20 18.52 -28.64 -26.17
C LEU A 20 17.51 -27.53 -25.86
N VAL A 21 16.58 -27.24 -26.78
CA VAL A 21 15.52 -26.23 -26.56
C VAL A 21 14.61 -26.63 -25.41
N VAL A 22 14.21 -27.90 -25.30
CA VAL A 22 13.36 -28.38 -24.19
C VAL A 22 14.09 -28.29 -22.85
N LEU A 23 15.37 -28.67 -22.79
CA LEU A 23 16.17 -28.54 -21.58
C LEU A 23 16.38 -27.07 -21.19
N PHE A 24 16.61 -26.19 -22.15
CA PHE A 24 16.80 -24.76 -21.90
C PHE A 24 15.49 -24.09 -21.45
N ALA A 25 14.36 -24.41 -22.10
CA ALA A 25 13.04 -23.91 -21.71
C ALA A 25 12.62 -24.44 -20.33
N GLY A 26 12.89 -25.72 -20.04
CA GLY A 26 12.65 -26.32 -18.72
C GLY A 26 13.53 -25.70 -17.64
N ALA A 27 14.80 -25.43 -17.93
CA ALA A 27 15.73 -24.78 -17.02
C ALA A 27 15.36 -23.31 -16.76
N ILE A 28 14.97 -22.55 -17.79
CA ILE A 28 14.50 -21.16 -17.64
C ILE A 28 13.21 -21.13 -16.82
N THR A 29 12.25 -22.00 -17.13
CA THR A 29 10.99 -22.08 -16.38
C THR A 29 11.26 -22.48 -14.93
N GLY A 30 12.08 -23.50 -14.69
CA GLY A 30 12.48 -23.93 -13.35
C GLY A 30 13.23 -22.85 -12.57
N PHE A 31 14.13 -22.09 -13.21
CA PHE A 31 14.91 -21.05 -12.58
C PHE A 31 14.08 -19.82 -12.19
N VAL A 32 13.16 -19.39 -13.06
CA VAL A 32 12.22 -18.29 -12.75
C VAL A 32 11.27 -18.67 -11.62
N PHE A 33 10.78 -19.92 -11.59
CA PHE A 33 9.96 -20.41 -10.49
C PHE A 33 10.74 -20.59 -9.18
N TYR A 34 12.01 -21.01 -9.25
CA TYR A 34 12.86 -21.18 -8.06
C TYR A 34 13.28 -19.85 -7.41
N SER A 35 13.52 -18.80 -8.21
CA SER A 35 14.01 -17.51 -7.67
C SER A 35 12.94 -16.75 -6.87
N ILE A 36 11.65 -16.92 -7.17
CA ILE A 36 10.55 -16.21 -6.52
C ILE A 36 10.21 -16.83 -5.14
N GLY A 37 10.27 -18.15 -5.01
CA GLY A 37 9.90 -18.87 -3.78
C GLY A 37 10.89 -18.71 -2.61
N ASN A 38 12.11 -18.23 -2.89
CA ASN A 38 13.21 -18.14 -1.94
C ASN A 38 13.55 -16.69 -1.51
N SER A 39 12.67 -15.72 -1.80
CA SER A 39 12.88 -14.34 -1.38
C SER A 39 12.88 -14.21 0.15
N GLU A 40 13.68 -13.29 0.66
CA GLU A 40 13.78 -13.03 2.09
C GLU A 40 12.44 -12.56 2.68
N ALA A 41 11.69 -11.76 1.93
CA ALA A 41 10.32 -11.36 2.27
C ALA A 41 9.38 -12.56 2.46
N ALA A 42 9.45 -13.56 1.57
CA ALA A 42 8.64 -14.76 1.68
C ALA A 42 9.04 -15.62 2.90
N ARG A 43 10.34 -15.69 3.24
CA ARG A 43 10.78 -16.38 4.47
C ARG A 43 10.27 -15.68 5.72
N THR A 44 10.35 -14.35 5.78
CA THR A 44 9.83 -13.57 6.90
C THR A 44 8.33 -13.78 7.07
N ALA A 45 7.56 -13.68 5.98
CA ALA A 45 6.11 -13.91 6.00
C ALA A 45 5.75 -15.33 6.48
N LYS A 46 6.38 -16.37 5.91
CA LYS A 46 6.15 -17.76 6.33
C LYS A 46 6.52 -17.99 7.80
N THR A 47 7.62 -17.39 8.26
CA THR A 47 8.06 -17.51 9.65
C THR A 47 7.07 -16.84 10.61
N PHE A 48 6.56 -15.65 10.25
CA PHE A 48 5.53 -14.97 11.01
C PHE A 48 4.26 -15.81 11.12
N LEU A 49 3.74 -16.31 10.00
CA LEU A 49 2.52 -17.14 9.98
C LEU A 49 2.67 -18.42 10.80
N ARG A 50 3.84 -19.10 10.73
CA ARG A 50 4.12 -20.28 11.55
C ARG A 50 4.14 -20.02 13.06
N LYS A 51 4.46 -18.80 13.48
CA LYS A 51 4.57 -18.44 14.91
C LYS A 51 3.30 -17.82 15.47
N ASN A 52 2.36 -17.42 14.63
CA ASN A 52 1.18 -16.70 15.06
C ASN A 52 0.15 -17.64 15.71
N GLU A 53 -0.10 -17.48 17.01
CA GLU A 53 -1.02 -18.33 17.77
C GLU A 53 -2.47 -18.16 17.34
N LYS A 54 -2.88 -16.96 16.93
CA LYS A 54 -4.23 -16.70 16.42
C LYS A 54 -4.49 -17.45 15.11
N LEU A 55 -3.51 -17.51 14.21
CA LEU A 55 -3.61 -18.32 13.00
C LEU A 55 -3.64 -19.82 13.34
N LYS A 56 -2.78 -20.28 14.26
CA LYS A 56 -2.76 -21.70 14.67
C LYS A 56 -4.06 -22.15 15.33
N SER A 57 -4.74 -21.26 16.06
CA SER A 57 -6.05 -21.56 16.67
C SER A 57 -7.12 -21.90 15.63
N GLU A 58 -6.91 -21.46 14.38
CA GLU A 58 -7.84 -21.67 13.27
C GLU A 58 -7.40 -22.81 12.35
N VAL A 59 -6.09 -22.95 12.07
CA VAL A 59 -5.59 -23.92 11.08
C VAL A 59 -4.88 -25.12 11.70
N GLY A 60 -4.67 -25.13 13.00
CA GLY A 60 -3.75 -26.04 13.69
C GLY A 60 -2.29 -25.69 13.41
N GLU A 61 -1.37 -26.64 13.68
CA GLU A 61 0.04 -26.43 13.32
C GLU A 61 0.21 -26.23 11.79
N VAL A 62 0.96 -25.21 11.41
CA VAL A 62 1.23 -24.91 10.00
C VAL A 62 2.25 -25.91 9.44
N ARG A 63 1.77 -26.86 8.64
CA ARG A 63 2.59 -27.92 8.03
C ARG A 63 3.39 -27.39 6.86
N ASP A 64 2.71 -26.70 5.94
CA ASP A 64 3.31 -26.22 4.71
C ASP A 64 2.63 -24.95 4.18
N PHE A 65 3.23 -24.35 3.16
CA PHE A 65 2.66 -23.24 2.41
C PHE A 65 2.49 -23.64 0.94
N GLY A 66 1.40 -23.21 0.33
CA GLY A 66 1.16 -23.40 -1.09
C GLY A 66 2.27 -22.78 -1.95
N TRP A 67 2.47 -23.38 -3.11
CA TRP A 67 3.54 -23.00 -4.05
C TRP A 67 3.33 -21.65 -4.75
N PHE A 68 2.13 -21.07 -4.64
CA PHE A 68 1.82 -19.74 -5.17
C PHE A 68 1.99 -18.68 -4.09
N VAL A 69 2.97 -17.80 -4.29
CA VAL A 69 3.07 -16.54 -3.57
C VAL A 69 2.77 -15.45 -4.58
N THR A 70 1.54 -14.92 -4.56
CA THR A 70 1.18 -13.77 -5.40
C THR A 70 1.44 -12.51 -4.61
N GLY A 71 2.19 -11.59 -5.18
CA GLY A 71 2.51 -10.37 -4.47
C GLY A 71 3.16 -9.31 -5.32
N GLN A 72 3.05 -8.06 -4.87
CA GLN A 72 3.76 -6.94 -5.46
C GLN A 72 4.94 -6.60 -4.56
N ILE A 73 6.15 -6.66 -5.12
CA ILE A 73 7.37 -6.24 -4.44
C ILE A 73 7.83 -4.96 -5.12
N ASN A 74 7.72 -3.84 -4.41
CA ASN A 74 8.22 -2.56 -4.87
C ASN A 74 9.44 -2.21 -4.02
N SER A 75 10.63 -2.21 -4.61
CA SER A 75 11.87 -1.75 -3.97
C SER A 75 12.39 -0.51 -4.71
N ARG A 76 12.64 0.58 -3.99
CA ARG A 76 13.19 1.83 -4.53
C ARG A 76 14.04 2.51 -3.46
N ASN A 77 15.31 2.79 -3.77
CA ASN A 77 16.26 3.50 -2.90
C ASN A 77 16.40 2.91 -1.49
N ASN A 78 16.80 1.63 -1.41
CA ASN A 78 17.05 0.89 -0.16
C ASN A 78 15.84 0.64 0.76
N ASP A 79 14.65 1.07 0.36
CA ASP A 79 13.38 0.78 1.01
C ASP A 79 12.48 -0.03 0.07
N GLY A 80 11.73 -0.98 0.60
CA GLY A 80 10.86 -1.83 -0.20
C GLY A 80 9.63 -2.34 0.53
N ASN A 81 8.48 -2.29 -0.12
CA ASN A 81 7.24 -2.85 0.43
C ASN A 81 6.84 -4.08 -0.38
N ALA A 82 6.40 -5.12 0.31
CA ALA A 82 5.91 -6.34 -0.29
C ALA A 82 4.56 -6.71 0.32
N ALA A 83 3.56 -6.96 -0.53
CA ALA A 83 2.32 -7.59 -0.10
C ALA A 83 2.30 -9.00 -0.68
N LEU A 84 2.30 -10.01 0.18
CA LEU A 84 2.35 -11.42 -0.20
C LEU A 84 1.05 -12.09 0.22
N SER A 85 0.39 -12.75 -0.73
CA SER A 85 -0.69 -13.70 -0.43
C SER A 85 -0.12 -15.12 -0.46
N LEU A 86 -0.37 -15.88 0.61
CA LEU A 86 0.11 -17.24 0.80
C LEU A 86 -1.08 -18.14 1.14
N LYS A 87 -1.12 -19.32 0.52
CA LYS A 87 -2.01 -20.39 0.95
C LYS A 87 -1.37 -21.13 2.12
N VAL A 88 -1.94 -21.05 3.31
CA VAL A 88 -1.40 -21.66 4.54
C VAL A 88 -2.06 -23.02 4.74
N ILE A 89 -1.27 -24.10 4.76
CA ILE A 89 -1.75 -25.48 4.90
C ILE A 89 -1.49 -25.93 6.33
N GLY A 90 -2.51 -25.84 7.17
CA GLY A 90 -2.48 -26.32 8.55
C GLY A 90 -2.87 -27.81 8.68
N VAL A 91 -2.77 -28.35 9.89
CA VAL A 91 -3.23 -29.71 10.22
C VAL A 91 -4.74 -29.84 10.06
N GLU A 92 -5.49 -28.81 10.49
CA GLU A 92 -6.95 -28.85 10.54
C GLU A 92 -7.58 -28.35 9.24
N ARG A 93 -7.09 -27.21 8.72
CA ARG A 93 -7.61 -26.60 7.49
C ARG A 93 -6.58 -25.78 6.75
N THR A 94 -6.96 -25.35 5.54
CA THR A 94 -6.14 -24.51 4.66
C THR A 94 -6.83 -23.16 4.47
N VAL A 95 -6.09 -22.06 4.65
CA VAL A 95 -6.61 -20.69 4.53
C VAL A 95 -5.74 -19.84 3.60
N ASN A 96 -6.31 -18.77 3.06
CA ASN A 96 -5.54 -17.75 2.36
C ASN A 96 -5.11 -16.69 3.38
N ALA A 97 -3.81 -16.46 3.52
CA ALA A 97 -3.25 -15.42 4.36
C ALA A 97 -2.61 -14.33 3.50
N MET A 98 -2.83 -13.08 3.87
CA MET A 98 -2.17 -11.92 3.28
C MET A 98 -1.21 -11.32 4.31
N VAL A 99 0.04 -11.08 3.91
CA VAL A 99 1.09 -10.52 4.75
C VAL A 99 1.70 -9.32 4.04
N GLN A 100 1.68 -8.18 4.71
CA GLN A 100 2.34 -6.95 4.28
C GLN A 100 3.68 -6.84 4.98
N LEU A 101 4.73 -6.57 4.22
CA LEU A 101 6.08 -6.38 4.70
C LEU A 101 6.64 -5.05 4.23
N ALA A 102 7.50 -4.47 5.07
CA ALA A 102 8.31 -3.32 4.73
C ALA A 102 9.80 -3.61 5.02
N TYR A 103 10.64 -3.09 4.15
CA TYR A 103 12.09 -3.05 4.20
C TYR A 103 12.45 -1.56 4.26
N ARG A 104 13.17 -1.12 5.30
CA ARG A 104 13.63 0.28 5.42
C ARG A 104 15.07 0.34 5.90
N ASN A 105 15.86 1.28 5.39
CA ASN A 105 17.20 1.66 5.88
C ASN A 105 18.19 0.49 6.00
N ASP A 106 18.22 -0.42 5.02
CA ASP A 106 19.09 -1.62 5.03
C ASP A 106 18.83 -2.61 6.19
N GLN A 107 17.64 -2.54 6.81
CA GLN A 107 17.23 -3.49 7.83
C GLN A 107 16.31 -4.57 7.23
N SER A 108 16.47 -5.81 7.72
CA SER A 108 15.69 -6.99 7.32
C SER A 108 14.18 -6.72 7.20
N TRP A 109 13.51 -7.40 6.26
CA TRP A 109 12.07 -7.34 6.08
C TRP A 109 11.31 -7.50 7.41
N ARG A 110 10.40 -6.57 7.70
CA ARG A 110 9.50 -6.62 8.86
C ARG A 110 8.06 -6.75 8.42
N VAL A 111 7.27 -7.52 9.16
CA VAL A 111 5.83 -7.63 8.91
C VAL A 111 5.14 -6.38 9.47
N THR A 112 4.42 -5.67 8.61
CA THR A 112 3.67 -4.45 8.96
C THR A 112 2.17 -4.67 9.00
N GLY A 113 1.70 -5.80 8.47
CA GLY A 113 0.29 -6.18 8.46
C GLY A 113 0.16 -7.66 8.13
N ALA A 114 -0.82 -8.34 8.71
CA ALA A 114 -1.11 -9.72 8.38
C ALA A 114 -2.57 -10.04 8.67
N ALA A 115 -3.22 -10.78 7.79
CA ALA A 115 -4.60 -11.22 7.95
C ALA A 115 -4.80 -12.57 7.24
N TYR A 116 -5.82 -13.31 7.63
CA TYR A 116 -6.28 -14.49 6.90
C TYR A 116 -7.76 -14.41 6.61
N GLU A 117 -8.19 -15.12 5.57
CA GLU A 117 -9.59 -15.26 5.19
C GLU A 117 -10.20 -16.44 5.97
N ASP A 118 -11.24 -16.17 6.76
CA ASP A 118 -11.99 -17.19 7.51
C ASP A 118 -12.99 -17.95 6.61
N GLU A 119 -13.76 -18.90 7.18
CA GLU A 119 -14.77 -19.66 6.43
C GLU A 119 -15.90 -18.82 5.84
N ALA A 120 -16.16 -17.65 6.42
CA ALA A 120 -17.18 -16.72 5.94
C ALA A 120 -16.64 -15.77 4.86
N GLY A 121 -15.37 -15.91 4.46
CA GLY A 121 -14.70 -15.00 3.52
C GLY A 121 -14.34 -13.65 4.16
N LYS A 122 -14.38 -13.55 5.49
CA LYS A 122 -14.02 -12.34 6.22
C LYS A 122 -12.53 -12.37 6.54
N MET A 123 -11.88 -11.22 6.34
CA MET A 123 -10.48 -11.04 6.68
C MET A 123 -10.32 -10.83 8.19
N VAL A 124 -9.63 -11.77 8.85
CA VAL A 124 -9.29 -11.74 10.27
C VAL A 124 -7.84 -11.31 10.43
N GLU A 125 -7.63 -10.19 11.12
CA GLU A 125 -6.30 -9.62 11.33
C GLU A 125 -5.48 -10.44 12.33
N LEU A 126 -4.24 -10.74 11.96
CA LEU A 126 -3.27 -11.56 12.71
C LEU A 126 -2.26 -10.72 13.49
N LEU A 127 -2.09 -9.45 13.12
CA LEU A 127 -1.38 -8.47 13.93
C LEU A 127 -2.40 -7.82 14.85
N GLU A 128 -2.19 -7.94 16.15
CA GLU A 128 -2.83 -7.00 17.07
C GLU A 128 -2.29 -5.62 16.71
N LYS A 129 -3.21 -4.65 16.55
CA LYS A 129 -2.87 -3.24 16.46
C LYS A 129 -1.81 -2.98 17.52
N TYR A 130 -0.71 -2.35 17.12
CA TYR A 130 0.21 -1.70 18.05
C TYR A 130 -0.64 -1.11 19.19
N GLU A 131 -0.56 -1.71 20.38
CA GLU A 131 -0.78 -0.95 21.59
C GLU A 131 0.26 0.16 21.48
N THR A 132 -0.23 1.36 21.20
CA THR A 132 0.48 2.55 21.61
C THR A 132 0.80 2.30 23.08
N ASP A 133 2.07 2.17 23.44
CA ASP A 133 2.53 2.36 24.81
C ASP A 133 2.20 3.81 25.22
N GLU A 134 0.91 4.13 25.37
CA GLU A 134 0.47 5.09 26.37
C GLU A 134 0.42 4.29 27.66
N GLY A 135 1.39 4.58 28.52
CA GLY A 135 1.56 3.91 29.79
C GLY A 135 0.24 3.75 30.52
N SER A 136 0.07 2.56 31.09
CA SER A 136 -0.85 2.31 32.17
C SER A 136 -0.68 3.37 33.27
N ASP A 137 -1.51 4.40 33.27
CA ASP A 137 -1.73 5.26 34.43
C ASP A 137 -2.48 4.43 35.49
N GLU A 138 -1.72 3.60 36.20
CA GLU A 138 -2.04 3.20 37.55
C GLU A 138 -2.01 4.47 38.42
N ASN A 139 -3.20 4.98 38.73
CA ASN A 139 -3.56 5.58 40.00
C ASN A 139 -2.38 6.15 40.83
N VAL A 140 -1.96 7.38 40.51
CA VAL A 140 -1.21 8.23 41.46
C VAL A 140 -2.03 9.49 41.70
N GLU A 141 -2.65 9.48 42.88
CA GLU A 141 -3.23 10.60 43.60
C GLU A 141 -2.46 11.91 43.34
N ALA A 142 -3.14 12.92 42.82
CA ALA A 142 -2.56 14.25 42.62
C ALA A 142 -2.18 14.88 43.97
N PRO A 143 -0.91 15.26 44.22
CA PRO A 143 -0.63 16.16 45.32
C PRO A 143 -0.95 17.59 44.90
N SER A 144 -1.81 18.20 45.70
CA SER A 144 -2.16 19.62 45.72
C SER A 144 -0.95 20.54 45.52
N VAL A 145 -0.95 21.31 44.43
CA VAL A 145 -0.10 22.49 44.30
C VAL A 145 -0.75 23.66 45.04
N SER A 146 -0.07 24.13 46.09
CA SER A 146 -0.26 25.48 46.63
C SER A 146 0.80 26.42 46.03
N PRO A 147 0.49 27.72 45.85
CA PRO A 147 1.35 28.66 45.13
C PRO A 147 2.44 29.22 46.04
N LEU A 148 3.64 29.39 45.51
CA LEU A 148 4.67 30.19 46.17
C LEU A 148 5.44 31.00 45.13
N ASP A 149 5.30 32.31 45.29
CA ASP A 149 6.06 33.39 44.68
C ASP A 149 7.57 33.23 44.92
N ALA A 150 8.39 33.65 43.94
CA ALA A 150 9.65 34.38 44.18
C ALA A 150 10.38 34.65 42.86
N ASP A 151 10.49 35.94 42.56
CA ASP A 151 11.72 36.64 42.16
C ASP A 151 12.35 36.34 40.79
N VAL A 152 12.02 37.26 39.88
CA VAL A 152 12.75 37.62 38.66
C VAL A 152 14.06 38.32 39.04
N GLU A 153 15.19 37.75 38.65
CA GLU A 153 16.44 38.50 38.51
C GLU A 153 17.01 38.34 37.09
N ASP A 154 17.03 39.49 36.41
CA ASP A 154 17.57 39.81 35.09
C ASP A 154 19.10 39.94 35.19
N ASP A 155 19.86 39.14 34.43
CA ASP A 155 21.28 39.41 34.18
C ASP A 155 21.53 39.48 32.67
N GLY A 156 21.53 40.72 32.19
CA GLY A 156 21.79 41.07 30.81
C GLY A 156 23.17 40.62 30.34
N ARG A 157 23.18 39.69 29.39
CA ARG A 157 24.28 39.55 28.43
C ARG A 157 23.80 39.63 27.00
N THR A 158 23.96 40.85 26.49
CA THR A 158 24.08 41.23 25.10
C THR A 158 25.11 40.35 24.37
N PHE A 159 24.69 39.68 23.30
CA PHE A 159 25.61 39.25 22.24
C PHE A 159 25.01 39.66 20.89
N SER A 160 25.52 40.76 20.35
CA SER A 160 25.20 41.22 19.00
C SER A 160 25.86 40.32 17.96
N SER A 161 25.02 39.76 17.08
CA SER A 161 25.10 39.66 15.61
C SER A 161 26.39 39.11 14.93
N PRO A 162 26.25 38.40 13.80
CA PRO A 162 25.92 39.11 12.58
C PRO A 162 24.82 38.49 11.72
N GLU A 163 23.98 39.39 11.24
CA GLU A 163 23.13 39.28 10.06
C GLU A 163 23.91 38.70 8.87
N THR A 164 23.31 37.76 8.15
CA THR A 164 23.58 37.53 6.75
C THR A 164 22.25 37.36 6.02
N ASP A 165 21.84 38.51 5.50
CA ASP A 165 21.04 38.75 4.32
C ASP A 165 21.07 37.61 3.28
N SER A 166 19.96 36.89 3.13
CA SER A 166 19.31 36.72 1.82
C SER A 166 18.08 35.79 1.93
N PRO A 167 16.93 36.24 1.42
CA PRO A 167 15.71 35.44 1.30
C PRO A 167 15.83 34.53 0.08
N SER A 168 15.71 33.22 0.27
CA SER A 168 15.31 32.31 -0.82
C SER A 168 13.88 31.91 -0.57
N ASP A 169 12.99 32.77 -1.08
CA ASP A 169 11.68 32.38 -1.57
C ASP A 169 11.83 31.20 -2.52
N ASP A 170 11.65 29.99 -2.00
CA ASP A 170 11.20 28.85 -2.80
C ASP A 170 9.68 28.73 -2.58
N SER A 171 8.98 29.82 -2.85
CA SER A 171 7.58 29.79 -3.28
C SER A 171 7.55 29.18 -4.68
N GLU A 172 7.67 27.86 -4.73
CA GLU A 172 7.53 27.07 -5.94
C GLU A 172 6.03 26.89 -6.24
N SER A 173 5.49 27.90 -6.90
CA SER A 173 4.32 27.88 -7.80
C SER A 173 3.14 26.99 -7.39
N ASP A 174 2.17 27.63 -6.74
CA ASP A 174 0.75 27.27 -6.83
C ASP A 174 0.27 27.41 -8.29
N ALA A 175 0.60 26.43 -9.13
CA ALA A 175 -0.26 26.12 -10.26
C ALA A 175 -1.46 25.38 -9.68
N GLU A 176 -2.65 25.98 -9.77
CA GLU A 176 -3.91 25.40 -9.31
C GLU A 176 -3.99 23.92 -9.70
N SER A 177 -3.81 23.03 -8.73
CA SER A 177 -3.96 21.61 -8.94
C SER A 177 -5.44 21.34 -9.28
N PRO A 178 -5.75 20.68 -10.40
CA PRO A 178 -7.13 20.35 -10.80
C PRO A 178 -7.80 19.38 -9.81
N ILE A 179 -7.01 18.82 -8.88
CA ILE A 179 -7.47 18.05 -7.73
C ILE A 179 -7.57 18.97 -6.53
N THR A 180 -8.80 19.19 -6.05
CA THR A 180 -9.08 19.98 -4.84
C THR A 180 -8.76 19.17 -3.59
N GLN A 181 -7.94 19.70 -2.69
CA GLN A 181 -7.74 19.10 -1.36
C GLN A 181 -8.93 19.43 -0.46
N VAL A 182 -9.42 18.42 0.26
CA VAL A 182 -10.65 18.51 1.03
C VAL A 182 -10.42 17.95 2.43
N SER A 183 -10.70 18.79 3.42
CA SER A 183 -10.70 18.42 4.83
C SER A 183 -12.05 17.83 5.26
N ALA A 184 -12.13 17.34 6.50
CA ALA A 184 -13.38 16.87 7.07
C ALA A 184 -14.51 17.92 7.08
N SER A 185 -14.18 19.21 7.29
CA SER A 185 -15.19 20.28 7.32
C SER A 185 -15.72 20.62 5.92
N ASP A 186 -14.87 20.51 4.90
CA ASP A 186 -15.21 20.94 3.53
C ASP A 186 -15.84 19.81 2.70
N PHE A 187 -15.74 18.57 3.19
CA PHE A 187 -16.16 17.37 2.46
C PHE A 187 -17.60 17.39 2.00
N ALA A 188 -18.53 17.82 2.86
CA ALA A 188 -19.93 17.88 2.48
C ALA A 188 -20.15 18.92 1.36
N ALA A 189 -19.44 20.05 1.44
CA ALA A 189 -19.56 21.13 0.49
C ALA A 189 -18.94 20.81 -0.87
N GLU A 190 -17.91 19.96 -0.95
CA GLU A 190 -17.22 19.65 -2.21
C GLU A 190 -17.53 18.25 -2.76
N ALA A 191 -17.55 17.22 -1.92
CA ALA A 191 -17.70 15.83 -2.36
C ALA A 191 -19.17 15.40 -2.55
N LEU A 192 -20.12 16.02 -1.84
CA LEU A 192 -21.54 15.62 -1.82
C LEU A 192 -22.46 16.54 -2.62
N ARG A 193 -21.89 17.44 -3.43
CA ARG A 193 -22.67 18.39 -4.23
C ARG A 193 -23.55 17.66 -5.26
N PRO A 194 -24.81 18.08 -5.44
CA PRO A 194 -25.67 17.49 -6.46
C PRO A 194 -25.14 17.74 -7.88
N GLY A 195 -25.51 16.87 -8.82
CA GLY A 195 -25.18 17.02 -10.24
C GLY A 195 -24.05 16.09 -10.70
N ALA A 196 -22.93 16.66 -11.16
CA ALA A 196 -21.80 15.89 -11.66
C ALA A 196 -21.21 14.95 -10.58
N PRO A 197 -20.84 13.71 -10.95
CA PRO A 197 -20.22 12.79 -10.00
C PRO A 197 -18.89 13.33 -9.49
N THR A 198 -18.58 13.05 -8.23
CA THR A 198 -17.33 13.44 -7.57
C THR A 198 -16.51 12.21 -7.24
N LEU A 199 -15.30 12.14 -7.78
CA LEU A 199 -14.30 11.13 -7.45
C LEU A 199 -13.48 11.61 -6.26
N VAL A 200 -13.62 10.91 -5.14
CA VAL A 200 -12.90 11.17 -3.89
C VAL A 200 -11.69 10.26 -3.81
N TYR A 201 -10.51 10.85 -3.67
CA TYR A 201 -9.23 10.17 -3.60
C TYR A 201 -8.64 10.22 -2.18
N PHE A 202 -8.64 9.09 -1.49
CA PHE A 202 -8.02 8.94 -0.18
C PHE A 202 -6.54 8.59 -0.31
N TRP A 203 -5.68 9.41 0.30
CA TRP A 203 -4.24 9.35 0.15
C TRP A 203 -3.49 9.79 1.42
N ALA A 204 -2.16 9.67 1.42
CA ALA A 204 -1.26 10.25 2.42
C ALA A 204 0.14 10.49 1.84
N GLU A 205 0.94 11.35 2.45
CA GLU A 205 2.28 11.71 1.97
C GLU A 205 3.26 10.52 1.97
N TRP A 206 3.13 9.67 2.97
CA TRP A 206 3.93 8.46 3.12
C TRP A 206 3.53 7.34 2.12
N CYS A 207 2.44 7.51 1.38
CA CYS A 207 1.93 6.50 0.45
C CYS A 207 2.66 6.53 -0.90
N GLY A 208 3.59 5.60 -1.09
CA GLY A 208 4.33 5.43 -2.35
C GLY A 208 3.44 5.21 -3.59
N PRO A 209 2.45 4.29 -3.57
CA PRO A 209 1.54 4.10 -4.70
C PRO A 209 0.70 5.35 -5.02
N CYS A 210 0.31 6.11 -3.99
CA CYS A 210 -0.42 7.38 -4.13
C CYS A 210 0.37 8.39 -4.96
N ARG A 211 1.68 8.54 -4.70
CA ARG A 211 2.56 9.42 -5.49
C ARG A 211 2.69 9.00 -6.95
N LYS A 212 2.66 7.70 -7.26
CA LYS A 212 2.68 7.20 -8.65
C LYS A 212 1.35 7.42 -9.37
N MET A 213 0.23 7.34 -8.63
CA MET A 213 -1.11 7.51 -9.18
C MET A 213 -1.45 8.99 -9.39
N LYS A 214 -0.92 9.90 -8.57
CA LYS A 214 -1.20 11.34 -8.59
C LYS A 214 -1.11 11.96 -10.00
N PRO A 215 -0.06 11.76 -10.82
CA PRO A 215 0.00 12.35 -12.15
C PRO A 215 -1.11 11.89 -13.09
N GLY A 216 -1.44 10.59 -13.08
CA GLY A 216 -2.55 10.06 -13.88
C GLY A 216 -3.90 10.55 -13.38
N LEU A 217 -4.07 10.68 -12.06
CA LEU A 217 -5.29 11.25 -11.48
C LEU A 217 -5.44 12.75 -11.82
N THR A 218 -4.34 13.50 -11.84
CA THR A 218 -4.31 14.91 -12.27
C THR A 218 -4.75 15.04 -13.73
N ALA A 219 -4.20 14.22 -14.63
CA ALA A 219 -4.62 14.20 -16.03
C ALA A 219 -6.10 13.84 -16.19
N VAL A 220 -6.62 12.91 -15.38
CA VAL A 220 -8.08 12.64 -15.36
C VAL A 220 -8.85 13.85 -14.86
N ALA A 221 -8.43 14.52 -13.80
CA ALA A 221 -9.13 15.69 -13.28
C ALA A 221 -9.27 16.78 -14.36
N GLU A 222 -8.21 17.03 -15.14
CA GLU A 222 -8.23 17.96 -16.28
C GLU A 222 -9.16 17.47 -17.41
N ASN A 223 -9.02 16.22 -17.84
CA ASN A 223 -9.79 15.67 -18.96
C ASN A 223 -11.31 15.56 -18.69
N TYR A 224 -11.70 15.57 -17.41
CA TYR A 224 -13.09 15.43 -16.98
C TYR A 224 -13.63 16.71 -16.33
N GLU A 225 -12.90 17.82 -16.40
CA GLU A 225 -13.34 19.11 -15.90
C GLU A 225 -14.74 19.46 -16.46
N GLY A 226 -15.61 19.95 -15.57
CA GLY A 226 -17.01 20.27 -15.88
C GLY A 226 -17.94 19.05 -16.03
N ARG A 227 -17.41 17.82 -16.18
CA ARG A 227 -18.21 16.58 -16.26
C ARG A 227 -18.16 15.77 -14.98
N ALA A 228 -17.00 15.71 -14.33
CA ALA A 228 -16.79 15.12 -13.02
C ALA A 228 -15.87 16.01 -12.19
N ARG A 229 -15.98 15.90 -10.87
CA ARG A 229 -15.05 16.56 -9.94
C ARG A 229 -14.09 15.54 -9.37
N VAL A 230 -12.86 15.96 -9.09
CA VAL A 230 -11.87 15.13 -8.41
C VAL A 230 -11.42 15.86 -7.16
N VAL A 231 -11.60 15.22 -6.01
CA VAL A 231 -11.18 15.75 -4.71
C VAL A 231 -10.25 14.76 -4.03
N ALA A 232 -9.32 15.27 -3.24
CA ALA A 232 -8.37 14.48 -2.49
C ALA A 232 -8.55 14.68 -0.99
N VAL A 233 -8.49 13.59 -0.22
CA VAL A 233 -8.62 13.58 1.23
C VAL A 233 -7.37 12.91 1.80
N ASN A 234 -6.63 13.65 2.61
CA ASN A 234 -5.52 13.10 3.37
C ASN A 234 -6.07 12.28 4.56
N VAL A 235 -5.75 10.99 4.62
CA VAL A 235 -6.26 10.10 5.69
C VAL A 235 -5.65 10.40 7.06
N ASP A 236 -4.47 11.02 7.12
CA ASP A 236 -3.80 11.40 8.37
C ASP A 236 -4.52 12.60 9.01
N GLU A 237 -5.02 13.52 8.19
CA GLU A 237 -5.70 14.74 8.64
C GLU A 237 -7.21 14.55 8.83
N SER A 238 -7.81 13.58 8.12
CA SER A 238 -9.26 13.39 8.06
C SER A 238 -9.71 12.02 8.60
N SER A 239 -9.26 11.66 9.81
CA SER A 239 -9.57 10.38 10.46
C SER A 239 -11.08 10.07 10.54
N ALA A 240 -11.91 11.10 10.75
CA ALA A 240 -13.37 10.96 10.79
C ALA A 240 -13.95 10.51 9.43
N LEU A 241 -13.44 11.03 8.32
CA LEU A 241 -13.86 10.60 6.97
C LEU A 241 -13.36 9.19 6.67
N THR A 242 -12.11 8.89 7.03
CA THR A 242 -11.50 7.56 6.90
C THR A 242 -12.36 6.50 7.59
N GLN A 243 -12.83 6.77 8.82
CA GLN A 243 -13.73 5.89 9.56
C GLN A 243 -15.12 5.81 8.92
N ARG A 244 -15.72 6.96 8.60
CA ARG A 244 -17.08 7.04 8.04
C ARG A 244 -17.24 6.24 6.74
N TYR A 245 -16.23 6.24 5.89
CA TYR A 245 -16.25 5.52 4.60
C TYR A 245 -15.51 4.18 4.64
N ALA A 246 -15.13 3.71 5.84
CA ALA A 246 -14.43 2.45 6.05
C ALA A 246 -13.20 2.30 5.14
N ILE A 247 -12.34 3.32 5.11
CA ILE A 247 -11.11 3.33 4.32
C ILE A 247 -10.06 2.48 5.06
N THR A 248 -9.85 1.25 4.58
CA THR A 248 -8.93 0.27 5.19
C THR A 248 -7.56 0.25 4.53
N GLY A 249 -7.37 1.00 3.44
CA GLY A 249 -6.12 1.08 2.71
C GLY A 249 -6.11 2.26 1.74
N ILE A 250 -4.90 2.69 1.37
CA ILE A 250 -4.67 3.75 0.40
C ILE A 250 -3.69 3.30 -0.69
N PRO A 251 -3.81 3.81 -1.92
CA PRO A 251 -4.83 4.74 -2.39
C PRO A 251 -6.21 4.08 -2.51
N THR A 252 -7.26 4.84 -2.22
CA THR A 252 -8.65 4.39 -2.42
C THR A 252 -9.43 5.49 -3.15
N LEU A 253 -10.19 5.11 -4.16
CA LEU A 253 -11.05 6.00 -4.94
C LEU A 253 -12.51 5.65 -4.67
N LEU A 254 -13.30 6.64 -4.24
CA LEU A 254 -14.74 6.53 -4.08
C LEU A 254 -15.41 7.45 -5.10
N LEU A 255 -16.25 6.90 -5.96
CA LEU A 255 -17.09 7.69 -6.84
C LEU A 255 -18.42 7.97 -6.13
N MET A 256 -18.74 9.25 -5.99
CA MET A 256 -19.93 9.75 -5.32
C MET A 256 -20.85 10.43 -6.33
N LYS A 257 -22.16 10.22 -6.22
CA LYS A 257 -23.19 10.97 -6.97
C LYS A 257 -24.39 11.20 -6.06
N ASP A 258 -24.89 12.44 -6.02
CA ASP A 258 -26.02 12.86 -5.19
C ASP A 258 -25.92 12.41 -3.73
N GLY A 259 -24.73 12.56 -3.15
CA GLY A 259 -24.45 12.24 -1.76
C GLY A 259 -24.30 10.75 -1.43
N LYS A 260 -24.33 9.87 -2.44
CA LYS A 260 -24.18 8.41 -2.28
C LYS A 260 -22.93 7.90 -2.95
N GLU A 261 -22.31 6.89 -2.34
CA GLU A 261 -21.25 6.11 -2.98
C GLU A 261 -21.88 5.22 -4.05
N ILE A 262 -21.40 5.36 -5.29
CA ILE A 262 -21.89 4.58 -6.44
C ILE A 262 -20.90 3.48 -6.84
N GLU A 263 -19.60 3.70 -6.68
CA GLU A 263 -18.57 2.70 -6.97
C GLU A 263 -17.27 3.02 -6.24
N ARG A 264 -16.46 1.99 -5.95
CA ARG A 264 -15.20 2.09 -5.20
C ARG A 264 -14.10 1.27 -5.86
N ILE A 265 -12.89 1.81 -5.82
CA ILE A 265 -11.65 1.11 -6.18
C ILE A 265 -10.68 1.21 -5.01
N VAL A 266 -10.18 0.06 -4.55
CA VAL A 266 -9.13 -0.01 -3.52
C VAL A 266 -7.81 -0.41 -4.18
N GLY A 267 -6.75 0.33 -3.87
CA GLY A 267 -5.42 0.12 -4.43
C GLY A 267 -5.11 1.00 -5.63
N GLY A 268 -3.83 1.03 -6.01
CA GLY A 268 -3.33 1.87 -7.09
C GLY A 268 -3.80 1.39 -8.45
N VAL A 269 -4.41 2.28 -9.23
CA VAL A 269 -4.87 2.02 -10.60
C VAL A 269 -4.31 3.05 -11.58
N GLY A 270 -4.23 2.68 -12.85
CA GLY A 270 -3.79 3.59 -13.91
C GLY A 270 -4.91 4.48 -14.43
N GLU A 271 -4.54 5.54 -15.15
CA GLU A 271 -5.44 6.54 -15.76
C GLU A 271 -6.62 5.94 -16.52
N ASN A 272 -6.39 4.90 -17.33
CA ASN A 272 -7.43 4.23 -18.11
C ASN A 272 -8.53 3.62 -17.24
N ALA A 273 -8.17 3.04 -16.09
CA ALA A 273 -9.15 2.43 -15.18
C ALA A 273 -10.03 3.51 -14.53
N ILE A 274 -9.42 4.63 -14.14
CA ILE A 274 -10.13 5.78 -13.56
C ILE A 274 -11.06 6.41 -14.61
N SER A 275 -10.57 6.57 -15.84
CA SER A 275 -11.37 7.06 -16.97
C SER A 275 -12.57 6.16 -17.27
N ASN A 276 -12.37 4.83 -17.28
CA ASN A 276 -13.45 3.87 -17.50
C ASN A 276 -14.50 3.93 -16.39
N LEU A 277 -14.06 4.07 -15.12
CA LEU A 277 -14.95 4.27 -13.98
C LEU A 277 -15.82 5.52 -14.17
N LEU A 278 -15.23 6.65 -14.55
CA LEU A 278 -15.97 7.89 -14.78
C LEU A 278 -16.93 7.77 -15.96
N ASN A 279 -16.45 7.30 -17.12
CA ASN A 279 -17.27 7.18 -18.32
C ASN A 279 -18.50 6.31 -18.09
N LYS A 280 -18.37 5.20 -17.35
CA LYS A 280 -19.50 4.33 -16.99
C LYS A 280 -20.67 5.08 -16.35
N HIS A 281 -20.39 6.13 -15.57
CA HIS A 281 -21.40 6.87 -14.78
C HIS A 281 -21.70 8.29 -15.30
N LEU A 282 -21.06 8.70 -16.40
CA LEU A 282 -21.30 9.97 -17.08
C LEU A 282 -22.21 9.86 -18.31
N THR A 283 -22.43 8.65 -18.83
CA THR A 283 -23.28 8.39 -20.01
C THR A 283 -24.77 8.16 -19.72
N GLU A 284 -25.24 8.43 -18.51
CA GLU A 284 -26.65 8.30 -18.09
C GLU A 284 -27.36 9.65 -17.93
#